data_AF-A0A949DWU5-F1
#
_entry.id   AF-A0A949DWU5-F1
#
_cell.length_a   1.000
_cell.length_b   1.000
_cell.length_c   1.000
_cell.angle_alpha   90.00
_cell.angle_beta   90.00
_cell.angle_gamma   90.00
#
_symmetry.space_group_name_H-M   'P 1'
#
loop_
_entity.id
_entity.type
_entity.pdbx_description
1 polymer ?
#
loop_
_entity_poly.entity_id
_entity_poly.type
_entity_poly.pdbx_seq_one_letter_code
_entity_poly.pdbx_strand_id
1 'polypeptide(L)' 'MKMTAFRVENYRCVFDSGWVEIDDIAVIVGKNESGKTSMLKALWKFNPFKEEPYNLDREWPRGKRRERSD' A
#
# COMPACT_ATOMS: atom_id res chain seq x y z
N MET A 1 -6.06 12.23 -15.38
CA MET A 1 -4.83 11.52 -15.01
C MET A 1 -5.18 10.03 -14.96
N LYS A 2 -4.47 9.14 -15.67
CA LYS A 2 -4.70 7.68 -15.65
C LYS A 2 -3.53 7.02 -14.93
N MET A 3 -3.81 6.16 -13.95
CA MET A 3 -2.78 5.37 -13.26
C MET A 3 -2.40 4.18 -14.16
N THR A 4 -1.14 4.11 -14.58
CA THR A 4 -0.62 3.06 -15.48
C THR A 4 0.19 1.99 -14.74
N ALA A 5 0.73 2.31 -13.57
CA ALA A 5 1.39 1.37 -12.69
C ALA A 5 1.43 1.91 -11.25
N PHE A 6 1.63 1.03 -10.28
CA PHE A 6 1.87 1.41 -8.90
C PHE A 6 2.89 0.49 -8.22
N ARG A 7 3.50 0.98 -7.14
CA ARG A 7 4.29 0.19 -6.21
C ARG A 7 4.00 0.67 -4.79
N VAL A 8 3.80 -0.27 -3.87
CA VAL A 8 3.57 -0.01 -2.45
C VAL A 8 4.70 -0.63 -1.66
N GLU A 9 5.41 0.19 -0.91
CA GLU A 9 6.52 -0.22 -0.06
C GLU A 9 6.24 0.15 1.39
N ASN A 10 6.66 -0.72 2.31
CA ASN A 10 6.59 -0.51 3.75
C ASN A 10 5.22 -0.02 4.26
N TYR A 11 4.14 -0.69 3.86
CA TYR A 11 2.77 -0.36 4.30
C TYR A 11 2.07 -1.58 4.91
N ARG A 12 1.95 -1.59 6.24
CA ARG A 12 1.28 -2.60 7.07
C ARG A 12 1.83 -4.02 6.84
N CYS A 13 1.14 -4.84 6.06
CA CYS A 13 1.57 -6.18 5.71
C CYS A 13 2.29 -6.25 4.35
N VAL A 14 2.34 -5.14 3.61
CA VAL A 14 3.06 -5.03 2.34
C VAL A 14 4.46 -4.51 2.62
N PHE A 15 5.47 -5.35 2.44
CA PHE A 15 6.87 -4.91 2.50
C PHE A 15 7.29 -4.24 1.19
N ASP A 16 6.97 -4.90 0.07
CA ASP A 16 7.15 -4.39 -1.28
C ASP A 16 6.19 -5.17 -2.19
N SER A 17 5.35 -4.47 -2.95
CA SER A 17 4.47 -5.10 -3.94
C SER A 17 5.19 -5.43 -5.25
N GLY A 18 6.38 -4.88 -5.47
CA GLY A 18 6.94 -4.68 -6.81
C GLY A 18 6.09 -3.70 -7.62
N TRP A 19 6.52 -3.44 -8.85
CA TRP A 19 5.71 -2.71 -9.80
C TRP A 19 4.54 -3.57 -10.28
N VAL A 20 3.33 -3.03 -10.16
CA VAL A 20 2.10 -3.61 -10.69
C VAL A 20 1.60 -2.71 -11.80
N GLU A 21 1.64 -3.22 -13.03
CA GLU A 21 1.10 -2.53 -14.20
C GLU A 21 -0.43 -2.60 -14.19
N ILE A 22 -1.07 -1.53 -14.65
CA ILE A 22 -2.52 -1.36 -14.71
C ILE A 22 -2.93 -1.02 -16.14
N ASP A 23 -3.89 -1.79 -16.65
CA ASP A 23 -4.61 -1.51 -17.88
C ASP A 23 -6.00 -0.93 -17.56
N ASP A 24 -7.01 -1.09 -18.42
CA ASP A 24 -8.35 -0.56 -18.18
C ASP A 24 -9.05 -1.16 -16.93
N ILE A 25 -8.75 -2.42 -16.58
CA ILE A 25 -9.30 -3.11 -15.41
C ILE A 25 -8.18 -3.80 -14.65
N ALA A 26 -8.10 -3.55 -13.34
CA ALA A 26 -7.20 -4.25 -12.42
C ALA A 26 -8.01 -4.99 -11.35
N VAL A 27 -7.60 -6.22 -11.02
CA VAL A 27 -8.28 -7.08 -10.04
C VAL A 27 -7.32 -7.46 -8.92
N ILE A 28 -7.77 -7.27 -7.67
CA ILE A 28 -7.04 -7.69 -6.47
C ILE A 28 -7.75 -8.90 -5.85
N VAL A 29 -7.15 -10.08 -5.94
CA VAL A 29 -7.68 -11.34 -5.41
C VAL A 29 -6.73 -11.98 -4.39
N GLY A 30 -7.28 -12.81 -3.51
CA GLY A 30 -6.53 -13.49 -2.46
C GLY A 30 -7.40 -13.93 -1.31
N LYS A 31 -6.86 -14.76 -0.42
CA LYS A 31 -7.54 -15.23 0.80
C LYS A 31 -7.88 -14.06 1.73
N ASN A 32 -8.76 -14.31 2.71
CA ASN A 32 -8.96 -13.34 3.78
C ASN A 32 -7.61 -13.05 4.48
N GLU A 33 -7.50 -11.84 5.03
CA GLU A 33 -6.28 -11.33 5.69
C GLU A 33 -5.02 -11.24 4.80
N SER A 34 -5.09 -11.53 3.49
CA SER A 34 -3.93 -11.49 2.58
C SER A 34 -3.42 -10.08 2.23
N GLY A 35 -4.01 -9.02 2.80
CA GLY A 35 -3.56 -7.65 2.59
C GLY A 35 -4.26 -6.88 1.46
N LYS A 36 -5.32 -7.41 0.84
CA LYS A 36 -6.08 -6.70 -0.23
C LYS A 36 -6.54 -5.29 0.19
N THR A 37 -7.13 -5.17 1.38
CA THR A 37 -7.57 -3.89 1.94
C THR A 37 -6.38 -2.98 2.26
N SER A 38 -5.23 -3.53 2.66
CA SER A 38 -4.01 -2.75 2.87
C SER A 38 -3.51 -2.15 1.56
N MET A 39 -3.51 -2.92 0.47
CA MET A 39 -3.15 -2.44 -0.86
C MET A 39 -4.02 -1.27 -1.32
N LEU A 40 -5.35 -1.44 -1.25
CA LEU A 40 -6.29 -0.38 -1.64
C LEU A 40 -6.14 0.88 -0.78
N LYS A 41 -5.89 0.74 0.52
CA LYS A 41 -5.67 1.89 1.42
C LYS A 41 -4.35 2.61 1.13
N ALA A 42 -3.28 1.88 0.79
CA ALA A 42 -2.02 2.49 0.37
C ALA A 42 -2.19 3.34 -0.89
N LEU A 43 -2.88 2.79 -1.90
CA LEU A 43 -3.17 3.51 -3.15
C LEU A 43 -4.05 4.73 -2.92
N TRP A 44 -5.08 4.61 -2.10
CA TRP A 44 -5.93 5.74 -1.75
C TRP A 44 -5.14 6.85 -1.02
N LYS A 45 -4.21 6.49 -0.13
CA LYS A 45 -3.33 7.45 0.57
C LYS A 45 -2.32 8.16 -0.32
N PHE A 46 -1.97 7.59 -1.47
CA PHE A 46 -1.06 8.24 -2.41
C PHE A 46 -1.67 9.52 -3.01
N ASN A 47 -2.99 9.53 -3.23
CA ASN A 47 -3.72 10.71 -3.70
C ASN A 47 -5.12 10.77 -3.04
N PRO A 48 -5.18 11.16 -1.75
CA PRO A 48 -6.41 11.05 -0.99
C PRO A 48 -7.30 12.30 -1.20
N PHE A 49 -8.61 12.12 -1.07
CA PHE A 49 -9.56 13.25 -1.16
C PHE A 49 -9.40 14.25 -0.01
N LYS A 50 -8.99 13.77 1.17
CA LYS A 50 -8.59 14.58 2.33
C LYS A 50 -7.18 14.17 2.72
N GLU A 51 -6.36 15.12 3.18
CA GLU A 51 -5.02 14.79 3.66
C GLU A 51 -5.08 13.67 4.70
N GLU A 52 -4.37 12.59 4.44
CA GLU A 52 -4.19 11.49 5.39
C GLU A 52 -2.72 11.06 5.39
N PRO A 53 -1.85 11.81 6.11
CA PRO A 53 -0.41 11.54 6.10
C PRO A 53 -0.10 10.13 6.59
N TYR A 54 1.04 9.60 6.15
CA TYR A 54 1.52 8.29 6.56
C TYR A 54 1.80 8.27 8.06
N ASN A 55 1.19 7.32 8.79
CA ASN A 55 1.36 7.18 10.23
C ASN A 55 2.34 6.04 10.52
N LEU A 56 3.59 6.37 10.83
CA LEU A 56 4.65 5.41 11.11
C LEU A 56 4.26 4.37 12.17
N ASP A 57 3.63 4.76 13.27
CA ASP A 57 3.30 3.82 14.36
C ASP A 57 2.24 2.78 13.98
N ARG A 58 1.29 3.17 13.13
CA ARG A 58 0.16 2.33 12.69
C ARG A 58 0.41 1.60 11.39
N GLU A 59 1.19 2.20 10.50
CA GLU A 59 1.30 1.78 9.10
C GLU A 59 2.68 1.24 8.75
N TRP A 60 3.70 1.47 9.58
CA TRP A 60 4.97 0.79 9.39
C TRP A 60 4.82 -0.73 9.56
N PRO A 61 5.48 -1.55 8.74
CA PRO A 61 5.34 -2.98 8.85
C PRO A 61 5.81 -3.50 10.20
N ARG A 62 4.93 -4.25 10.88
CA ARG A 62 5.18 -4.71 12.26
C ARG A 62 6.44 -5.57 12.37
N GLY A 63 6.73 -6.38 11.36
CA GLY A 63 7.94 -7.20 11.29
C GLY A 63 9.23 -6.42 11.07
N LYS A 64 9.15 -5.16 10.61
CA LYS A 64 10.30 -4.31 10.29
C LYS A 64 10.48 -3.15 11.26
N ARG A 65 9.86 -3.18 12.45
CA ARG A 65 9.91 -2.04 13.40
C ARG A 65 11.33 -1.62 13.81
N ARG A 66 12.29 -2.53 13.78
CA ARG A 66 13.71 -2.25 14.09
C ARG A 66 14.45 -1.55 12.95
N GLU A 67 13.94 -1.62 11.73
CA GLU A 67 14.49 -0.95 10.54
C GLU A 67 13.89 0.46 10.37
N ARG A 68 12.99 0.88 11.26
CA ARG A 68 12.40 2.21 11.23
C ARG A 68 13.47 3.23 11.61
N SER A 69 13.74 4.20 10.73
CA SER A 69 14.39 5.45 11.10
C SER A 69 13.31 6.45 11.54
N ASP A 70 13.59 7.20 12.62
CA ASP A 70 12.71 8.29 13.07
C ASP A 70 12.82 9.51 12.14
#